data_AF-A0A9W4HRA9-F1
#
_entry.id   AF-A0A9W4HRA9-F1
#
_cell.length_a   1.000
_cell.length_b   1.000
_cell.length_c   1.000
_cell.angle_alpha   90.00
_cell.angle_beta   90.00
_cell.angle_gamma   90.00
#
_symmetry.space_group_name_H-M   'P 1'
#
loop_
_entity.id
_entity.type
_entity.pdbx_description
1 polymer ?
#
loop_
_entity_poly.entity_id
_entity_poly.type
_entity_poly.pdbx_seq_one_letter_code
_entity_poly.pdbx_strand_id
1 'polypeptide(L)'
;MAQGMNDAALPLGGMPTDSPSTDKANTAMNLPPAGAPLADLHNHQGGKAPQSIVENILVNCIKLNDPLGRYGHRSKQAIMTTKVEAIQSFVDDIVKLQYPDAVQLIKQENAFSASNSIQSRFNEAVYWEIIKKGAELLDPKDLPTSKGLLDEFTMAEKVATERFMREAGYGLSLANQRQCRIFWKRLFEMRNAGVDKILLYRTKEFNRFCKSYSSESGASLVEMARNWEERYAFHIKQLEERVAEESKGDFTGRLWLSQPLVADRLSVPENAWNSAINPWSSSVEETVFQLSGSHEPSAVALGGFFDLQPKAETMQNKSIFVTLQPKGDVFLAVCPLISVQEGDTLGIFAGVIRYSSECGVVYGIPGPEENLWLDYSTVTGALNLMKVSAPGGEFNVRLQWELIDGRSKGHLMWKVSVVALRAIQPFEEIVRAAPQKTQYLLHQSPTCAKRGYTKSRSS
;
A
#
# COMPACT_ATOMS: atom_id res chain seq x y z
N MET A 1 -68.34 32.31 13.60
CA MET A 1 -67.91 33.66 14.07
C MET A 1 -66.46 33.51 14.50
N ALA A 2 -65.48 34.31 14.07
CA ALA A 2 -65.39 35.29 12.98
C ALA A 2 -63.93 35.23 12.43
N GLN A 3 -63.64 35.53 11.16
CA GLN A 3 -63.02 36.79 10.70
C GLN A 3 -62.18 37.55 11.76
N GLY A 4 -60.94 38.00 11.50
CA GLY A 4 -60.10 37.90 10.30
C GLY A 4 -59.39 39.24 9.96
N MET A 5 -58.24 39.18 9.27
CA MET A 5 -57.42 40.32 8.79
C MET A 5 -56.76 41.17 9.92
N ASN A 6 -55.69 41.95 9.74
CA ASN A 6 -54.54 42.04 8.79
C ASN A 6 -53.41 42.79 9.58
N ASP A 7 -52.15 42.96 9.16
CA ASP A 7 -51.40 42.67 7.93
C ASP A 7 -49.98 42.11 8.36
N ALA A 8 -48.81 42.17 7.70
CA ALA A 8 -48.31 42.85 6.49
C ALA A 8 -47.22 41.98 5.79
N ALA A 9 -46.51 42.53 4.80
CA ALA A 9 -45.56 41.80 3.95
C ALA A 9 -44.13 42.39 3.93
N LEU A 10 -43.14 41.56 3.55
CA LEU A 10 -42.03 41.90 2.65
C LEU A 10 -41.39 40.60 2.09
N PRO A 11 -41.11 40.48 0.78
CA PRO A 11 -40.59 39.25 0.18
C PRO A 11 -39.05 39.22 0.11
N LEU A 12 -38.45 38.04 0.31
CA LEU A 12 -37.05 37.78 -0.05
C LEU A 12 -36.93 37.61 -1.57
N GLY A 13 -36.03 38.38 -2.19
CA GLY A 13 -35.82 38.37 -3.64
C GLY A 13 -35.17 37.07 -4.14
N GLY A 14 -35.55 36.65 -5.35
CA GLY A 14 -34.89 35.53 -6.03
C GLY A 14 -33.49 35.89 -6.53
N MET A 15 -32.54 34.97 -6.39
CA MET A 15 -31.22 35.05 -6.99
C MET A 15 -31.24 34.49 -8.43
N PRO A 16 -30.46 35.03 -9.39
CA PRO A 16 -30.53 34.60 -10.79
C PRO A 16 -30.00 33.18 -11.02
N THR A 17 -30.64 32.45 -11.93
CA THR A 17 -30.11 31.20 -12.51
C THR A 17 -29.25 31.51 -13.75
N ASP A 18 -27.95 31.72 -13.56
CA ASP A 18 -26.97 31.78 -14.64
C ASP A 18 -25.94 30.65 -14.51
N SER A 19 -25.82 29.85 -15.57
CA SER A 19 -24.82 28.79 -15.71
C SER A 19 -23.83 29.13 -16.82
N PRO A 20 -22.52 29.28 -16.52
CA PRO A 20 -21.51 29.36 -17.57
C PRO A 20 -20.74 28.04 -17.74
N SER A 21 -20.89 27.45 -18.92
CA SER A 21 -19.88 26.69 -19.67
C SER A 21 -19.16 25.52 -18.98
N THR A 22 -19.55 24.31 -19.38
CA THR A 22 -18.66 23.13 -19.39
C THR A 22 -17.49 23.34 -20.34
N ASP A 23 -16.40 23.98 -19.90
CA ASP A 23 -15.11 23.96 -20.62
C ASP A 23 -13.92 24.46 -19.76
N LYS A 24 -13.51 23.66 -18.76
CA LYS A 24 -12.17 23.69 -18.08
C LYS A 24 -12.00 22.59 -17.02
N ALA A 25 -12.16 21.33 -17.42
CA ALA A 25 -11.98 20.17 -16.53
C ALA A 25 -11.19 19.02 -17.18
N ASN A 26 -10.31 19.31 -18.14
CA ASN A 26 -9.48 18.33 -18.85
C ASN A 26 -8.02 18.81 -18.98
N THR A 27 -7.24 18.68 -17.90
CA THR A 27 -5.78 18.90 -17.93
C THR A 27 -5.06 17.72 -17.29
N ALA A 28 -4.60 16.80 -18.15
CA ALA A 28 -3.54 15.82 -17.89
C ALA A 28 -3.59 15.01 -16.57
N MET A 29 -4.46 13.99 -16.51
CA MET A 29 -4.02 12.73 -15.92
C MET A 29 -3.09 12.03 -16.92
N ASN A 30 -1.78 12.02 -16.63
CA ASN A 30 -0.80 11.28 -17.43
C ASN A 30 -0.91 9.77 -17.14
N LEU A 31 -1.90 9.13 -17.74
CA LEU A 31 -1.93 7.67 -17.89
C LEU A 31 -0.80 7.24 -18.84
N PRO A 32 -0.08 6.13 -18.57
CA PRO A 32 0.80 5.54 -19.57
C PRO A 32 -0.05 5.06 -20.77
N PRO A 33 0.37 5.31 -22.01
CA PRO A 33 -0.44 5.00 -23.18
C PRO A 33 -0.62 3.49 -23.38
N ALA A 34 -1.86 3.06 -23.64
CA ALA A 34 -2.15 1.69 -24.01
C ALA A 34 -1.48 1.33 -25.35
N GLY A 35 -0.83 0.17 -25.42
CA GLY A 35 -0.23 -0.38 -26.65
C GLY A 35 1.29 -0.45 -26.70
N ALA A 36 2.03 0.17 -25.77
CA ALA A 36 3.49 0.01 -25.70
C ALA A 36 3.87 -1.38 -25.13
N PRO A 37 4.65 -2.22 -25.84
CA PRO A 37 5.10 -3.50 -25.31
C PRO A 37 6.16 -3.28 -24.22
N LEU A 38 5.84 -3.62 -22.98
CA LEU A 38 6.66 -3.33 -21.79
C LEU A 38 7.99 -4.13 -21.70
N ALA A 39 8.35 -4.89 -22.74
CA ALA A 39 9.46 -5.84 -22.73
C ALA A 39 10.85 -5.19 -22.82
N ASP A 40 11.00 -4.10 -23.58
CA ASP A 40 12.32 -3.55 -23.95
C ASP A 40 12.92 -2.56 -22.94
N LEU A 41 12.22 -2.23 -21.84
CA LEU A 41 12.72 -1.28 -20.84
C LEU A 41 13.73 -1.86 -19.83
N HIS A 42 14.23 -3.08 -20.05
CA HIS A 42 15.11 -3.78 -19.12
C HIS A 42 16.62 -3.47 -19.27
N ASN A 43 17.04 -2.79 -20.34
CA ASN A 43 18.46 -2.53 -20.63
C ASN A 43 18.85 -1.04 -20.58
N HIS A 44 18.76 -0.42 -19.41
CA HIS A 44 19.57 0.75 -19.07
C HIS A 44 20.51 0.48 -17.90
N GLN A 45 21.77 0.18 -18.21
CA GLN A 45 22.87 0.26 -17.26
C GLN A 45 23.19 1.74 -17.01
N GLY A 46 22.86 2.24 -15.82
CA GLY A 46 23.19 3.60 -15.39
C GLY A 46 22.61 3.92 -14.02
N GLY A 47 23.45 3.98 -12.99
CA GLY A 47 23.06 4.47 -11.67
C GLY A 47 21.97 3.67 -10.94
N LYS A 48 22.18 2.38 -10.67
CA LYS A 48 21.35 1.64 -9.69
C LYS A 48 21.53 2.25 -8.28
N ALA A 49 20.65 3.15 -7.89
CA ALA A 49 20.31 3.28 -6.49
C ALA A 49 19.64 1.97 -6.01
N PRO A 50 19.93 1.45 -4.80
CA PRO A 50 19.44 0.15 -4.39
C PRO A 50 17.92 0.04 -4.43
N GLN A 51 17.42 -1.01 -5.09
CA GLN A 51 16.01 -1.41 -5.14
C GLN A 51 15.37 -1.44 -3.75
N SER A 52 16.14 -1.89 -2.75
CA SER A 52 15.77 -1.91 -1.34
C SER A 52 15.44 -0.54 -0.73
N ILE A 53 15.85 0.59 -1.33
CA ILE A 53 15.40 1.93 -0.87
C ILE A 53 13.91 2.09 -1.14
N VAL A 54 13.44 1.75 -2.34
CA VAL A 54 12.02 1.87 -2.71
C VAL A 54 11.19 0.82 -1.99
N GLU A 55 11.71 -0.40 -1.83
CA GLU A 55 11.05 -1.44 -1.03
C GLU A 55 10.88 -1.00 0.44
N ASN A 56 11.89 -0.35 1.04
CA ASN A 56 11.78 0.23 2.38
C ASN A 56 10.71 1.35 2.46
N ILE A 57 10.55 2.15 1.41
CA ILE A 57 9.49 3.18 1.33
C ILE A 57 8.10 2.54 1.25
N LEU A 58 7.93 1.49 0.44
CA LEU A 58 6.67 0.73 0.33
C LEU A 58 6.31 0.05 1.66
N VAL A 59 7.30 -0.53 2.36
CA VAL A 59 7.14 -1.09 3.72
C VAL A 59 6.80 0.00 4.74
N ASN A 60 7.44 1.17 4.67
CA ASN A 60 7.19 2.29 5.58
C ASN A 60 5.81 2.95 5.33
N CYS A 61 5.29 2.91 4.10
CA CYS A 61 3.92 3.29 3.78
C CYS A 61 2.89 2.46 4.58
N ILE A 62 3.04 1.13 4.61
CA ILE A 62 2.16 0.28 5.41
C ILE A 62 2.34 0.55 6.91
N LYS A 63 3.59 0.58 7.40
CA LYS A 63 3.90 0.79 8.82
C LYS A 63 3.37 2.11 9.39
N LEU A 64 3.21 3.15 8.56
CA LEU A 64 2.67 4.44 8.98
C LEU A 64 1.15 4.55 8.78
N ASN A 65 0.57 3.92 7.75
CA ASN A 65 -0.87 3.98 7.48
C ASN A 65 -1.71 2.98 8.28
N ASP A 66 -1.17 1.83 8.71
CA ASP A 66 -1.93 0.80 9.44
C ASP A 66 -2.50 1.31 10.79
N PRO A 67 -1.70 1.98 11.65
CA PRO A 67 -2.26 2.63 12.85
C PRO A 67 -3.31 3.70 12.53
N LEU A 68 -3.14 4.44 11.42
CA LEU A 68 -4.08 5.49 11.00
C LEU A 68 -5.42 4.92 10.57
N GLY A 69 -5.43 3.83 9.81
CA GLY A 69 -6.66 3.13 9.44
C GLY A 69 -7.37 2.52 10.65
N ARG A 70 -6.63 1.88 11.57
CA ARG A 70 -7.22 1.17 12.72
C ARG A 70 -7.70 2.09 13.83
N TYR A 71 -6.99 3.20 14.07
CA TYR A 71 -7.15 4.02 15.28
C TYR A 71 -7.21 5.53 15.02
N GLY A 72 -7.02 6.00 13.78
CA GLY A 72 -7.04 7.42 13.41
C GLY A 72 -8.44 8.07 13.43
N HIS A 73 -9.50 7.34 13.76
CA HIS A 73 -10.86 7.85 13.90
C HIS A 73 -11.08 8.69 15.18
N ARG A 74 -10.33 9.80 15.31
CA ARG A 74 -10.67 10.92 16.20
C ARG A 74 -11.23 12.08 15.38
N SER A 75 -12.55 12.25 15.40
CA SER A 75 -13.17 13.51 15.03
C SER A 75 -12.89 14.57 16.11
N LYS A 76 -12.58 15.81 15.69
CA LYS A 76 -12.00 16.91 16.49
C LYS A 76 -10.51 16.73 16.75
N GLN A 77 -9.78 17.85 16.67
CA GLN A 77 -8.33 17.91 16.80
C GLN A 77 -7.87 17.31 18.13
N ALA A 78 -6.90 16.39 18.08
CA ALA A 78 -5.97 16.21 19.18
C ALA A 78 -5.15 17.51 19.28
N ILE A 79 -5.57 18.41 20.17
CA ILE A 79 -4.85 19.66 20.42
C ILE A 79 -3.51 19.26 21.04
N MET A 80 -2.41 19.42 20.28
CA MET A 80 -1.06 19.30 20.82
C MET A 80 -0.88 20.34 21.93
N THR A 81 -1.04 19.91 23.17
CA THR A 81 -0.86 20.77 24.34
C THR A 81 0.62 20.88 24.67
N THR A 82 1.09 22.11 24.81
CA THR A 82 2.45 22.43 25.31
C THR A 82 2.47 22.64 26.82
N LYS A 83 1.31 22.52 27.50
CA LYS A 83 1.18 22.65 28.96
C LYS A 83 1.55 21.34 29.65
N VAL A 84 2.57 21.38 30.50
CA VAL A 84 3.12 20.19 31.20
C VAL A 84 2.06 19.55 32.09
N GLU A 85 1.21 20.36 32.72
CA GLU A 85 0.15 19.94 33.64
C GLU A 85 -0.93 19.13 32.89
N ALA A 86 -1.21 19.50 31.63
CA ALA A 86 -2.15 18.77 30.78
C ALA A 86 -1.55 17.45 30.26
N ILE A 87 -0.22 17.41 30.02
CA ILE A 87 0.49 16.18 29.67
C ILE A 87 0.50 15.21 30.87
N GLN A 88 0.72 15.72 32.08
CA GLN A 88 0.65 14.94 33.32
C GLN A 88 -0.77 14.41 33.57
N SER A 89 -1.79 15.27 33.51
CA SER A 89 -3.20 14.86 33.66
C SER A 89 -3.58 13.76 32.67
N PHE A 90 -3.12 13.83 31.42
CA PHE A 90 -3.40 12.79 30.41
C PHE A 90 -2.81 11.42 30.80
N VAL A 91 -1.63 11.38 31.41
CA VAL A 91 -1.04 10.13 31.95
C VAL A 91 -1.85 9.63 33.14
N ASP A 92 -2.22 10.51 34.08
CA ASP A 92 -3.07 10.14 35.22
C ASP A 92 -4.45 9.63 34.76
N ASP A 93 -5.01 10.21 33.71
CA ASP A 93 -6.28 9.79 33.12
C ASP A 93 -6.19 8.42 32.43
N ILE A 94 -5.06 8.08 31.77
CA ILE A 94 -4.80 6.72 31.27
C ILE A 94 -4.77 5.71 32.42
N VAL A 95 -4.16 6.05 33.57
CA VAL A 95 -4.06 5.14 34.74
C VAL A 95 -5.43 4.87 35.39
N LYS A 96 -6.41 5.76 35.23
CA LYS A 96 -7.79 5.59 35.74
C LYS A 96 -8.66 4.69 34.85
N LEU A 97 -8.27 4.44 33.60
CA LEU A 97 -9.03 3.63 32.65
C LEU A 97 -8.91 2.12 32.93
N GLN A 98 -9.92 1.36 32.52
CA GLN A 98 -9.81 -0.10 32.47
C GLN A 98 -8.84 -0.53 31.36
N TYR A 99 -8.21 -1.69 31.53
CA TYR A 99 -7.21 -2.21 30.59
C TYR A 99 -7.57 -2.10 29.09
N PRO A 100 -8.77 -2.52 28.61
CA PRO A 100 -9.11 -2.39 27.19
C PRO A 100 -9.16 -0.92 26.72
N ASP A 101 -9.69 -0.01 27.54
CA ASP A 101 -9.83 1.41 27.21
C ASP A 101 -8.48 2.13 27.23
N ALA A 102 -7.64 1.83 28.22
CA ALA A 102 -6.26 2.32 28.29
C ALA A 102 -5.44 1.87 27.07
N VAL A 103 -5.52 0.60 26.70
CA VAL A 103 -4.86 0.04 25.51
C VAL A 103 -5.39 0.70 24.22
N GLN A 104 -6.71 0.94 24.12
CA GLN A 104 -7.29 1.60 22.96
C GLN A 104 -6.89 3.07 22.85
N LEU A 105 -6.79 3.80 23.97
CA LEU A 105 -6.33 5.19 24.00
C LEU A 105 -4.85 5.30 23.60
N ILE A 106 -3.99 4.41 24.09
CA ILE A 106 -2.58 4.33 23.69
C ILE A 106 -2.44 4.02 22.18
N LYS A 107 -3.30 3.16 21.62
CA LYS A 107 -3.36 2.89 20.18
C LYS A 107 -3.75 4.11 19.35
N GLN A 108 -4.71 4.91 19.81
CA GLN A 108 -5.06 6.19 19.17
C GLN A 108 -3.89 7.20 19.19
N GLU A 109 -3.18 7.32 20.31
CA GLU A 109 -2.04 8.24 20.43
C GLU A 109 -0.86 7.80 19.55
N ASN A 110 -0.58 6.50 19.46
CA ASN A 110 0.40 5.95 18.52
C ASN A 110 0.04 6.24 17.05
N ALA A 111 -1.24 6.21 16.69
CA ALA A 111 -1.70 6.61 15.35
C ALA A 111 -1.53 8.11 15.10
N PHE A 112 -1.88 8.96 16.07
CA PHE A 112 -1.63 10.40 15.97
C PHE A 112 -0.14 10.72 15.81
N SER A 113 0.72 10.04 16.57
CA SER A 113 2.18 10.10 16.43
C SER A 113 2.67 9.68 15.03
N ALA A 114 2.08 8.63 14.43
CA ALA A 114 2.38 8.22 13.06
C ALA A 114 2.00 9.30 12.03
N SER A 115 0.84 9.96 12.18
CA SER A 115 0.41 11.09 11.34
C SER A 115 1.40 12.25 11.41
N ASN A 116 1.73 12.68 12.63
CA ASN A 116 2.73 13.73 12.88
C ASN A 116 4.11 13.35 12.31
N SER A 117 4.43 12.05 12.28
CA SER A 117 5.65 11.52 11.66
C SER A 117 5.67 11.71 10.13
N ILE A 118 4.54 11.46 9.43
CA ILE A 118 4.41 11.72 7.99
C ILE A 118 4.52 13.23 7.73
N GLN A 119 3.75 14.05 8.45
CA GLN A 119 3.73 15.50 8.26
C GLN A 119 5.11 16.13 8.52
N SER A 120 5.78 15.74 9.62
CA SER A 120 7.11 16.25 9.97
C SER A 120 8.16 15.92 8.89
N ARG A 121 8.12 14.72 8.30
CA ARG A 121 8.93 14.40 7.12
C ARG A 121 8.60 15.34 5.97
N PHE A 122 7.34 15.46 5.57
CA PHE A 122 6.97 16.26 4.40
C PHE A 122 7.35 17.74 4.55
N ASN A 123 7.24 18.28 5.76
CA ASN A 123 7.65 19.65 6.10
C ASN A 123 9.14 19.94 5.80
N GLU A 124 10.07 18.98 5.95
CA GLU A 124 11.48 19.23 5.60
C GLU A 124 11.69 19.62 4.13
N ALA A 125 10.78 19.20 3.22
CA ALA A 125 10.87 19.51 1.80
C ALA A 125 10.50 20.97 1.45
N VAL A 126 9.98 21.75 2.41
CA VAL A 126 9.77 23.20 2.26
C VAL A 126 10.82 24.05 2.98
N TYR A 127 11.70 23.46 3.80
CA TYR A 127 12.68 24.23 4.58
C TYR A 127 13.66 25.01 3.70
N TRP A 128 14.08 24.46 2.57
CA TRP A 128 14.93 25.20 1.62
C TRP A 128 14.21 26.39 0.97
N GLU A 129 12.90 26.28 0.76
CA GLU A 129 12.08 27.39 0.26
C GLU A 129 12.02 28.55 1.25
N ILE A 130 11.96 28.23 2.56
CA ILE A 130 12.03 29.21 3.66
C ILE A 130 13.44 29.81 3.75
N ILE A 131 14.49 29.00 3.66
CA ILE A 131 15.90 29.45 3.71
C ILE A 131 16.21 30.41 2.55
N LYS A 132 15.74 30.14 1.33
CA LYS A 132 15.92 31.07 0.19
C LYS A 132 15.26 32.42 0.43
N LYS A 133 14.01 32.44 0.89
CA LYS A 133 13.30 33.68 1.28
C LYS A 133 14.03 34.43 2.40
N GLY A 134 14.66 33.71 3.32
CA GLY A 134 15.53 34.28 4.36
C GLY A 134 16.86 34.85 3.81
N ALA A 135 17.42 34.25 2.76
CA ALA A 135 18.65 34.71 2.10
C ALA A 135 18.43 35.94 1.22
N GLU A 136 17.26 36.02 0.56
CA GLU A 136 16.80 37.17 -0.25
C GLU A 136 16.63 38.46 0.58
N LEU A 137 16.57 38.36 1.91
CA LEU A 137 16.39 39.47 2.86
C LEU A 137 17.69 39.98 3.53
N LEU A 138 18.87 39.47 3.13
CA LEU A 138 20.17 39.87 3.69
C LEU A 138 20.84 40.94 2.82
N ASP A 139 21.32 42.06 3.41
CA ASP A 139 22.17 43.01 2.66
C ASP A 139 23.52 42.32 2.34
N PRO A 140 23.95 42.29 1.06
CA PRO A 140 25.25 41.73 0.66
C PRO A 140 26.45 42.33 1.41
N LYS A 141 26.35 43.54 1.98
CA LYS A 141 27.39 44.18 2.79
C LYS A 141 27.60 43.55 4.16
N ASP A 142 26.53 42.99 4.74
CA ASP A 142 26.56 42.37 6.08
C ASP A 142 26.98 40.89 6.02
N LEU A 143 27.15 40.33 4.82
CA LEU A 143 27.55 38.94 4.63
C LEU A 143 29.03 38.74 5.00
N PRO A 144 29.36 37.72 5.81
CA PRO A 144 30.76 37.40 6.12
C PRO A 144 31.51 36.96 4.86
N THR A 145 32.78 37.37 4.76
CA THR A 145 33.66 36.99 3.64
C THR A 145 33.70 35.48 3.47
N SER A 146 33.55 35.00 2.23
CA SER A 146 33.65 33.56 1.92
C SER A 146 35.01 33.00 2.36
N LYS A 147 34.99 31.87 3.09
CA LYS A 147 36.17 31.16 3.58
C LYS A 147 36.01 29.66 3.34
N GLY A 148 36.99 29.06 2.69
CA GLY A 148 37.02 27.64 2.34
C GLY A 148 36.89 27.39 0.83
N LEU A 149 36.71 26.12 0.47
CA LEU A 149 36.43 25.69 -0.90
C LEU A 149 35.10 26.27 -1.39
N LEU A 150 35.02 26.56 -2.70
CA LEU A 150 33.77 26.89 -3.37
C LEU A 150 32.85 25.67 -3.33
N ASP A 151 31.65 25.85 -2.78
CA ASP A 151 30.54 24.90 -2.83
C ASP A 151 29.33 25.54 -3.54
N GLU A 152 28.28 24.76 -3.77
CA GLU A 152 27.06 25.14 -4.51
C GLU A 152 26.14 26.16 -3.79
N PHE A 153 26.64 26.86 -2.76
CA PHE A 153 25.85 27.70 -1.86
C PHE A 153 26.45 29.10 -1.70
N THR A 154 25.62 30.12 -1.89
CA THR A 154 25.97 31.53 -1.62
C THR A 154 26.23 31.78 -0.13
N MET A 155 26.90 32.88 0.20
CA MET A 155 27.06 33.28 1.61
C MET A 155 25.73 33.68 2.25
N ALA A 156 24.78 34.22 1.47
CA ALA A 156 23.43 34.51 1.95
C ALA A 156 22.69 33.23 2.36
N GLU A 157 22.68 32.19 1.52
CA GLU A 157 22.06 30.88 1.85
C GLU A 157 22.75 30.20 3.05
N LYS A 158 24.07 30.34 3.20
CA LYS A 158 24.81 29.83 4.36
C LYS A 158 24.36 30.50 5.66
N VAL A 159 24.31 31.84 5.68
CA VAL A 159 23.86 32.63 6.85
C VAL A 159 22.38 32.38 7.15
N ALA A 160 21.51 32.39 6.12
CA ALA A 160 20.09 32.12 6.27
C ALA A 160 19.83 30.69 6.77
N THR A 161 20.64 29.69 6.37
CA THR A 161 20.53 28.33 6.91
C THR A 161 20.94 28.28 8.38
N GLU A 162 22.04 28.90 8.78
CA GLU A 162 22.43 28.90 10.21
C GLU A 162 21.35 29.60 11.05
N ARG A 163 20.81 30.72 10.57
CA ARG A 163 19.71 31.43 11.22
C ARG A 163 18.46 30.55 11.35
N PHE A 164 18.00 29.94 10.26
CA PHE A 164 16.86 29.01 10.27
C PHE A 164 17.11 27.83 11.23
N MET A 165 18.31 27.22 11.19
CA MET A 165 18.67 26.13 12.10
C MET A 165 18.64 26.58 13.56
N ARG A 166 19.10 27.80 13.87
CA ARG A 166 19.10 28.36 15.22
C ARG A 166 17.68 28.63 15.72
N GLU A 167 16.84 29.24 14.88
CA GLU A 167 15.45 29.56 15.19
C GLU A 167 14.56 28.30 15.28
N ALA A 168 14.84 27.25 14.50
CA ALA A 168 14.13 25.98 14.50
C ALA A 168 14.76 24.87 15.37
N GLY A 169 15.76 25.19 16.21
CA GLY A 169 16.30 24.26 17.23
C GLY A 169 17.26 23.16 16.74
N TYR A 170 17.84 23.29 15.55
CA TYR A 170 18.81 22.35 14.99
C TYR A 170 20.25 22.61 15.49
N GLY A 171 21.02 21.54 15.71
CA GLY A 171 22.42 21.62 16.14
C GLY A 171 23.33 22.35 15.13
N LEU A 172 24.01 23.40 15.58
CA LEU A 172 24.71 24.37 14.72
C LEU A 172 26.15 23.98 14.30
N SER A 173 26.58 22.73 14.50
CA SER A 173 27.94 22.31 14.11
C SER A 173 28.13 22.42 12.59
N LEU A 174 29.31 22.89 12.14
CA LEU A 174 29.58 23.17 10.72
C LEU A 174 29.31 21.96 9.79
N ALA A 175 29.61 20.75 10.27
CA ALA A 175 29.31 19.51 9.56
C ALA A 175 27.79 19.27 9.43
N ASN A 176 27.02 19.49 10.50
CA ASN A 176 25.57 19.35 10.46
C ASN A 176 24.94 20.44 9.59
N GLN A 177 25.37 21.70 9.69
CA GLN A 177 24.91 22.78 8.81
C GLN A 177 25.08 22.43 7.32
N ARG A 178 26.26 21.92 6.94
CA ARG A 178 26.54 21.51 5.55
C ARG A 178 25.64 20.36 5.10
N GLN A 179 25.44 19.34 5.95
CA GLN A 179 24.55 18.22 5.63
C GLN A 179 23.07 18.65 5.55
N CYS A 180 22.62 19.56 6.41
CA CYS A 180 21.26 20.11 6.38
C CYS A 180 21.01 20.91 5.09
N ARG A 181 21.94 21.81 4.68
CA ARG A 181 21.83 22.54 3.40
C ARG A 181 21.66 21.60 2.21
N ILE A 182 22.60 20.66 2.04
CA ILE A 182 22.61 19.69 0.94
C ILE A 182 21.32 18.86 0.95
N PHE A 183 20.89 18.38 2.12
CA PHE A 183 19.71 17.54 2.24
C PHE A 183 18.41 18.29 1.94
N TRP A 184 18.18 19.44 2.57
CA TRP A 184 16.94 20.19 2.38
C TRP A 184 16.83 20.79 0.97
N LYS A 185 17.94 21.23 0.36
CA LYS A 185 17.98 21.61 -1.06
C LYS A 185 17.51 20.46 -1.95
N ARG A 186 18.07 19.26 -1.77
CA ARG A 186 17.69 18.05 -2.54
C ARG A 186 16.22 17.65 -2.34
N LEU A 187 15.69 17.70 -1.11
CA LEU A 187 14.27 17.43 -0.84
C LEU A 187 13.33 18.45 -1.54
N PHE A 188 13.71 19.73 -1.53
CA PHE A 188 12.96 20.79 -2.19
C PHE A 188 13.00 20.65 -3.73
N GLU A 189 14.14 20.30 -4.31
CA GLU A 189 14.29 20.04 -5.74
C GLU A 189 13.45 18.83 -6.19
N MET A 190 13.44 17.75 -5.39
CA MET A 190 12.54 16.60 -5.59
C MET A 190 11.06 17.01 -5.56
N ARG A 191 10.63 17.75 -4.53
CA ARG A 191 9.24 18.24 -4.41
C ARG A 191 8.83 19.07 -5.62
N ASN A 192 9.68 19.99 -6.07
CA ASN A 192 9.40 20.83 -7.23
C ASN A 192 9.37 20.04 -8.55
N ALA A 193 10.04 18.88 -8.60
CA ALA A 193 9.96 17.94 -9.71
C ALA A 193 8.74 17.00 -9.65
N GLY A 194 7.82 17.20 -8.67
CA GLY A 194 6.59 16.42 -8.51
C GLY A 194 6.73 15.15 -7.67
N VAL A 195 7.82 14.98 -6.92
CA VAL A 195 8.08 13.80 -6.08
C VAL A 195 7.37 13.95 -4.73
N ASP A 196 6.12 13.48 -4.61
CA ASP A 196 5.32 13.61 -3.39
C ASP A 196 5.25 12.32 -2.55
N LYS A 197 4.82 11.19 -3.12
CA LYS A 197 4.62 9.91 -2.42
C LYS A 197 5.93 9.35 -1.88
N ILE A 198 7.01 9.42 -2.65
CA ILE A 198 8.35 9.03 -2.22
C ILE A 198 8.82 9.94 -1.05
N LEU A 199 8.50 11.24 -1.06
CA LEU A 199 8.90 12.16 0.02
C LEU A 199 8.07 12.02 1.31
N LEU A 200 6.79 11.67 1.21
CA LEU A 200 5.90 11.39 2.34
C LEU A 200 6.38 10.17 3.15
N TYR A 201 6.68 9.06 2.47
CA TYR A 201 7.01 7.78 3.10
C TYR A 201 8.52 7.49 3.16
N ARG A 202 9.38 8.48 2.93
CA ARG A 202 10.84 8.30 2.98
C ARG A 202 11.36 7.79 4.33
N THR A 203 12.39 6.96 4.27
CA THR A 203 12.98 6.27 5.42
C THR A 203 14.34 6.87 5.82
N LYS A 204 14.96 6.36 6.89
CA LYS A 204 16.32 6.78 7.31
C LYS A 204 17.38 6.40 6.27
N GLU A 205 17.12 5.34 5.50
CA GLU A 205 17.96 4.77 4.46
C GLU A 205 17.93 5.68 3.22
N PHE A 206 16.73 6.10 2.79
CA PHE A 206 16.57 7.14 1.77
C PHE A 206 17.25 8.45 2.21
N ASN A 207 17.03 8.90 3.45
CA ASN A 207 17.66 10.12 3.98
C ASN A 207 19.19 10.02 4.02
N ARG A 208 19.75 8.84 4.34
CA ARG A 208 21.20 8.58 4.31
C ARG A 208 21.73 8.63 2.87
N PHE A 209 21.09 7.91 1.95
CA PHE A 209 21.41 7.88 0.53
C PHE A 209 21.41 9.29 -0.08
N CYS A 210 20.37 10.09 0.17
CA CYS A 210 20.26 11.46 -0.31
C CYS A 210 21.31 12.43 0.29
N LYS A 211 21.86 12.11 1.47
CA LYS A 211 22.99 12.85 2.08
C LYS A 211 24.35 12.40 1.55
N SER A 212 24.52 11.14 1.18
CA SER A 212 25.80 10.59 0.66
C SER A 212 25.95 10.65 -0.87
N TYR A 213 24.90 10.99 -1.62
CA TYR A 213 24.94 11.01 -3.08
C TYR A 213 25.93 12.07 -3.62
N SER A 214 26.89 11.64 -4.44
CA SER A 214 27.79 12.54 -5.19
C SER A 214 27.23 12.83 -6.58
N SER A 215 27.35 14.08 -7.03
CA SER A 215 27.05 14.50 -8.41
C SER A 215 27.99 13.88 -9.45
N GLU A 216 29.15 13.38 -9.03
CA GLU A 216 30.11 12.65 -9.88
C GLU A 216 29.58 11.29 -10.36
N SER A 217 28.45 10.82 -9.81
CA SER A 217 27.80 9.58 -10.22
C SER A 217 27.08 9.63 -11.58
N GLY A 218 27.09 10.80 -12.25
CA GLY A 218 26.63 11.00 -13.62
C GLY A 218 25.11 11.05 -13.82
N ALA A 219 24.32 10.48 -12.89
CA ALA A 219 22.87 10.56 -12.89
C ALA A 219 22.38 11.68 -11.95
N SER A 220 21.28 12.35 -12.30
CA SER A 220 20.63 13.31 -11.39
C SER A 220 19.82 12.57 -10.33
N LEU A 221 20.09 12.88 -9.05
CA LEU A 221 19.32 12.37 -7.92
C LEU A 221 17.83 12.77 -8.00
N VAL A 222 17.53 13.93 -8.57
CA VAL A 222 16.16 14.46 -8.72
C VAL A 222 15.42 13.69 -9.82
N GLU A 223 16.06 13.44 -10.96
CA GLU A 223 15.49 12.63 -12.04
C GLU A 223 15.29 11.18 -11.59
N MET A 224 16.24 10.63 -10.85
CA MET A 224 16.14 9.30 -10.25
C MET A 224 14.94 9.18 -9.30
N ALA A 225 14.72 10.17 -8.44
CA ALA A 225 13.56 10.23 -7.56
C ALA A 225 12.24 10.46 -8.33
N ARG A 226 12.25 11.24 -9.42
CA ARG A 226 11.10 11.43 -10.30
C ARG A 226 10.73 10.14 -11.04
N ASN A 227 11.70 9.42 -11.58
CA ASN A 227 11.51 8.11 -12.21
C ASN A 227 10.99 7.05 -11.21
N TRP A 228 11.29 7.19 -9.91
CA TRP A 228 10.66 6.40 -8.84
C TRP A 228 9.22 6.82 -8.57
N GLU A 229 8.94 8.12 -8.47
CA GLU A 229 7.57 8.63 -8.30
C GLU A 229 6.67 8.19 -9.47
N GLU A 230 7.08 8.43 -10.71
CA GLU A 230 6.39 8.02 -11.94
C GLU A 230 6.04 6.52 -11.95
N ARG A 231 6.93 5.67 -11.43
CA ARG A 231 6.75 4.21 -11.40
C ARG A 231 5.94 3.71 -10.19
N TYR A 232 6.07 4.35 -9.03
CA TYR A 232 5.56 3.80 -7.77
C TYR A 232 4.46 4.64 -7.10
N ALA A 233 4.22 5.91 -7.45
CA ALA A 233 3.21 6.74 -6.79
C ALA A 233 1.80 6.16 -6.88
N PHE A 234 1.42 5.59 -8.03
CA PHE A 234 0.17 4.85 -8.19
C PHE A 234 0.11 3.63 -7.25
N HIS A 235 1.18 2.84 -7.19
CA HIS A 235 1.26 1.66 -6.34
C HIS A 235 1.31 1.99 -4.84
N ILE A 236 1.91 3.12 -4.45
CA ILE A 236 1.87 3.67 -3.09
C ILE A 236 0.44 4.10 -2.74
N LYS A 237 -0.26 4.82 -3.61
CA LYS A 237 -1.69 5.15 -3.41
C LYS A 237 -2.55 3.89 -3.26
N GLN A 238 -2.30 2.86 -4.09
CA GLN A 238 -2.98 1.58 -3.94
C GLN A 238 -2.59 0.81 -2.67
N LEU A 239 -1.42 1.05 -2.08
CA LEU A 239 -1.09 0.54 -0.74
C LEU A 239 -1.82 1.33 0.36
N GLU A 240 -1.88 2.66 0.28
CA GLU A 240 -2.65 3.51 1.22
C GLU A 240 -4.11 3.05 1.30
N GLU A 241 -4.77 2.90 0.15
CA GLU A 241 -6.18 2.52 0.05
C GLU A 241 -6.43 1.11 0.59
N ARG A 242 -5.57 0.13 0.28
CA ARG A 242 -5.69 -1.25 0.82
C ARG A 242 -5.43 -1.33 2.32
N VAL A 243 -4.39 -0.66 2.81
CA VAL A 243 -4.10 -0.59 4.25
C VAL A 243 -5.28 0.02 5.00
N ALA A 244 -5.95 1.03 4.44
CA ALA A 244 -7.12 1.64 5.06
C ALA A 244 -8.32 0.68 5.18
N GLU A 245 -8.61 -0.16 4.18
CA GLU A 245 -9.71 -1.13 4.25
C GLU A 245 -9.37 -2.36 5.12
N GLU A 246 -8.16 -2.92 4.98
CA GLU A 246 -7.70 -4.02 5.85
C GLU A 246 -7.67 -3.61 7.33
N SER A 247 -7.35 -2.34 7.62
CA SER A 247 -7.40 -1.77 8.97
C SER A 247 -8.81 -1.69 9.57
N LYS A 248 -9.85 -1.55 8.74
CA LYS A 248 -11.26 -1.65 9.16
C LYS A 248 -11.71 -3.10 9.32
N GLY A 249 -10.90 -4.06 8.86
CA GLY A 249 -11.17 -5.49 8.89
C GLY A 249 -11.64 -6.09 7.57
N ASP A 250 -11.67 -5.33 6.46
CA ASP A 250 -11.97 -5.90 5.14
C ASP A 250 -10.71 -6.49 4.48
N PHE A 251 -10.53 -7.78 4.66
CA PHE A 251 -9.48 -8.57 4.00
C PHE A 251 -9.95 -9.20 2.67
N THR A 252 -11.17 -8.94 2.20
CA THR A 252 -11.69 -9.53 0.95
C THR A 252 -10.95 -9.02 -0.29
N GLY A 253 -10.38 -7.82 -0.19
CA GLY A 253 -9.69 -7.14 -1.28
C GLY A 253 -10.65 -6.64 -2.37
N ARG A 254 -11.95 -6.44 -2.09
CA ARG A 254 -12.93 -5.96 -3.10
C ARG A 254 -12.54 -4.64 -3.75
N LEU A 255 -11.76 -3.81 -3.06
CA LEU A 255 -11.11 -2.61 -3.60
C LEU A 255 -10.36 -2.84 -4.93
N TRP A 256 -9.88 -4.06 -5.22
CA TRP A 256 -9.33 -4.39 -6.54
C TRP A 256 -10.32 -4.18 -7.68
N LEU A 257 -11.62 -4.44 -7.48
CA LEU A 257 -12.64 -4.34 -8.53
C LEU A 257 -13.00 -2.89 -8.90
N SER A 258 -12.79 -1.93 -8.00
CA SER A 258 -13.06 -0.50 -8.26
C SER A 258 -11.85 0.27 -8.81
N GLN A 259 -10.67 -0.35 -8.87
CA GLN A 259 -9.49 0.23 -9.52
C GLN A 259 -9.68 0.26 -11.05
N PRO A 260 -9.56 1.41 -11.75
CA PRO A 260 -9.85 1.51 -13.19
C PRO A 260 -9.12 0.48 -14.05
N LEU A 261 -7.81 0.29 -13.81
CA LEU A 261 -6.95 -0.64 -14.56
C LEU A 261 -7.44 -2.11 -14.52
N VAL A 262 -8.19 -2.47 -13.46
CA VAL A 262 -8.75 -3.79 -13.21
C VAL A 262 -10.22 -3.85 -13.65
N ALA A 263 -11.01 -2.80 -13.36
CA ALA A 263 -12.42 -2.69 -13.72
C ALA A 263 -12.66 -2.81 -15.23
N ASP A 264 -11.81 -2.19 -16.05
CA ASP A 264 -11.88 -2.29 -17.52
C ASP A 264 -11.74 -3.74 -18.05
N ARG A 265 -11.03 -4.58 -17.27
CA ARG A 265 -10.64 -5.96 -17.64
C ARG A 265 -11.49 -7.04 -16.97
N LEU A 266 -12.05 -6.79 -15.78
CA LEU A 266 -12.82 -7.76 -15.01
C LEU A 266 -14.32 -7.41 -14.91
N SER A 267 -15.16 -8.35 -15.32
CA SER A 267 -16.61 -8.35 -15.18
C SER A 267 -17.03 -9.35 -14.09
N VAL A 268 -16.58 -9.12 -12.86
CA VAL A 268 -16.79 -10.01 -11.70
C VAL A 268 -17.69 -9.31 -10.67
N PRO A 269 -18.82 -9.93 -10.23
CA PRO A 269 -19.63 -9.40 -9.14
C PRO A 269 -18.85 -9.35 -7.81
N GLU A 270 -19.01 -8.30 -7.02
CA GLU A 270 -18.28 -8.13 -5.74
C GLU A 270 -18.49 -9.28 -4.75
N ASN A 271 -19.66 -9.93 -4.76
CA ASN A 271 -19.96 -11.07 -3.91
C ASN A 271 -19.29 -12.38 -4.37
N ALA A 272 -18.73 -12.41 -5.58
CA ALA A 272 -17.88 -13.49 -6.08
C ALA A 272 -16.37 -13.21 -5.87
N TRP A 273 -16.00 -12.07 -5.25
CA TRP A 273 -14.61 -11.71 -4.97
C TRP A 273 -14.29 -11.87 -3.48
N ASN A 274 -13.28 -12.69 -3.18
CA ASN A 274 -12.88 -13.02 -1.82
C ASN A 274 -11.41 -13.45 -1.77
N SER A 275 -10.53 -12.58 -1.25
CA SER A 275 -9.12 -12.90 -1.00
C SER A 275 -8.82 -13.21 0.50
N ALA A 276 -9.85 -13.39 1.34
CA ALA A 276 -9.74 -13.40 2.80
C ALA A 276 -9.72 -14.78 3.45
N ILE A 277 -10.56 -15.71 2.96
CA ILE A 277 -10.80 -17.05 3.55
C ILE A 277 -11.24 -18.04 2.46
N ASN A 278 -11.11 -19.34 2.73
CA ASN A 278 -11.75 -20.39 1.92
C ASN A 278 -12.91 -21.00 2.72
N PRO A 279 -14.16 -20.55 2.53
CA PRO A 279 -15.31 -21.12 3.24
C PRO A 279 -15.66 -22.52 2.73
N TRP A 280 -16.28 -23.33 3.57
CA TRP A 280 -16.93 -24.59 3.15
C TRP A 280 -18.10 -24.34 2.19
N SER A 281 -18.36 -25.27 1.28
CA SER A 281 -19.50 -25.17 0.34
C SER A 281 -20.86 -25.31 1.01
N SER A 282 -20.90 -26.10 2.09
CA SER A 282 -22.06 -26.37 2.91
C SER A 282 -21.59 -26.82 4.28
N SER A 283 -22.41 -26.56 5.30
CA SER A 283 -22.19 -27.10 6.65
C SER A 283 -22.26 -28.63 6.69
N VAL A 284 -22.85 -29.27 5.67
CA VAL A 284 -22.90 -30.73 5.53
C VAL A 284 -21.52 -31.28 5.18
N GLU A 285 -20.84 -30.75 4.17
CA GLU A 285 -19.46 -31.16 3.83
C GLU A 285 -18.47 -30.85 4.97
N GLU A 286 -18.65 -29.72 5.66
CA GLU A 286 -17.91 -29.38 6.87
C GLU A 286 -18.11 -30.41 8.00
N THR A 287 -19.37 -30.77 8.30
CA THR A 287 -19.70 -31.73 9.35
C THR A 287 -19.17 -33.13 9.02
N VAL A 288 -19.24 -33.55 7.75
CA VAL A 288 -18.69 -34.85 7.32
C VAL A 288 -17.16 -34.87 7.45
N PHE A 289 -16.47 -33.78 7.12
CA PHE A 289 -15.03 -33.65 7.36
C PHE A 289 -14.68 -33.67 8.86
N GLN A 290 -15.41 -32.93 9.71
CA GLN A 290 -15.19 -32.95 11.17
C GLN A 290 -15.45 -34.33 11.80
N LEU A 291 -16.23 -35.20 11.16
CA LEU A 291 -16.50 -36.57 11.60
C LEU A 291 -15.57 -37.62 10.96
N SER A 292 -14.71 -37.28 9.99
CA SER A 292 -13.90 -38.26 9.26
C SER A 292 -12.66 -38.74 10.03
N GLY A 293 -12.19 -37.98 11.03
CA GLY A 293 -11.00 -38.34 11.81
C GLY A 293 -10.60 -37.31 12.86
N SER A 294 -9.45 -37.55 13.50
CA SER A 294 -8.80 -36.56 14.36
C SER A 294 -7.88 -35.70 13.50
N HIS A 295 -8.25 -34.43 13.34
CA HIS A 295 -7.58 -33.47 12.47
C HIS A 295 -6.79 -32.45 13.30
N GLU A 296 -5.46 -32.50 13.25
CA GLU A 296 -4.60 -31.55 13.95
C GLU A 296 -4.36 -30.28 13.11
N PRO A 297 -4.69 -29.06 13.61
CA PRO A 297 -4.40 -27.83 12.90
C PRO A 297 -2.89 -27.60 12.83
N SER A 298 -2.44 -26.92 11.77
CA SER A 298 -1.02 -26.67 11.53
C SER A 298 -0.39 -25.87 12.68
N ALA A 299 0.62 -26.46 13.34
CA ALA A 299 1.42 -25.79 14.35
C ALA A 299 2.25 -24.62 13.80
N VAL A 300 2.30 -24.45 12.47
CA VAL A 300 2.86 -23.25 11.84
C VAL A 300 1.88 -22.08 12.04
N ALA A 301 2.10 -21.34 13.12
CA ALA A 301 1.47 -20.05 13.34
C ALA A 301 1.97 -19.00 12.32
N LEU A 302 1.60 -19.15 11.05
CA LEU A 302 1.68 -18.09 10.07
C LEU A 302 0.79 -16.94 10.56
N GLY A 303 1.43 -15.87 11.02
CA GLY A 303 0.72 -14.72 11.53
C GLY A 303 -0.33 -14.21 10.54
N GLY A 304 -1.52 -13.92 11.05
CA GLY A 304 -2.43 -13.01 10.34
C GLY A 304 -1.73 -11.65 10.14
N PHE A 305 -2.35 -10.72 9.41
CA PHE A 305 -1.79 -9.39 9.15
C PHE A 305 -1.32 -8.58 10.39
N PHE A 306 -1.72 -9.02 11.59
CA PHE A 306 -1.24 -8.56 12.89
C PHE A 306 0.25 -8.81 13.15
N ASP A 307 0.94 -9.61 12.33
CA ASP A 307 2.40 -9.84 12.42
C ASP A 307 3.26 -8.67 11.89
N LEU A 308 2.67 -7.48 11.79
CA LEU A 308 3.36 -6.18 11.79
C LEU A 308 4.05 -5.87 13.14
N GLN A 309 4.58 -6.89 13.83
CA GLN A 309 5.46 -6.73 14.97
C GLN A 309 6.74 -6.00 14.53
N PRO A 310 7.09 -4.80 15.08
CA PRO A 310 8.20 -3.99 14.57
C PRO A 310 9.61 -4.59 14.69
N LYS A 311 9.73 -5.82 15.23
CA LYS A 311 10.99 -6.53 15.49
C LYS A 311 11.24 -7.75 14.58
N ALA A 312 10.27 -8.16 13.77
CA ALA A 312 10.46 -9.23 12.79
C ALA A 312 10.95 -8.65 11.46
N GLU A 313 12.27 -8.72 11.20
CA GLU A 313 12.84 -8.28 9.92
C GLU A 313 12.44 -9.20 8.74
N THR A 314 11.92 -10.39 9.06
CA THR A 314 11.37 -11.38 8.12
C THR A 314 9.85 -11.46 8.21
N MET A 315 9.13 -10.43 7.73
CA MET A 315 7.69 -10.58 7.44
C MET A 315 7.49 -11.64 6.35
N GLN A 316 7.13 -12.88 6.72
CA GLN A 316 6.87 -13.96 5.77
C GLN A 316 5.58 -13.71 4.96
N ASN A 317 4.61 -12.99 5.54
CA ASN A 317 3.42 -12.57 4.80
C ASN A 317 3.72 -11.32 3.95
N LYS A 318 3.68 -11.47 2.63
CA LYS A 318 3.87 -10.42 1.62
C LYS A 318 2.58 -10.01 0.90
N SER A 319 1.43 -10.55 1.28
CA SER A 319 0.20 -10.47 0.46
C SER A 319 -0.27 -9.06 0.10
N ILE A 320 -0.16 -8.09 1.02
CA ILE A 320 -0.48 -6.68 0.74
C ILE A 320 0.43 -6.03 -0.32
N PHE A 321 1.62 -6.60 -0.59
CA PHE A 321 2.50 -6.15 -1.66
C PHE A 321 2.19 -6.79 -3.02
N VAL A 322 1.31 -7.79 -3.12
CA VAL A 322 0.85 -8.29 -4.42
C VAL A 322 0.05 -7.19 -5.13
N THR A 323 0.20 -7.08 -6.45
CA THR A 323 -0.52 -6.11 -7.27
C THR A 323 -1.01 -6.73 -8.58
N LEU A 324 -2.07 -6.13 -9.13
CA LEU A 324 -2.63 -6.45 -10.44
C LEU A 324 -2.18 -5.37 -11.43
N GLN A 325 -1.52 -5.76 -12.53
CA GLN A 325 -1.10 -4.85 -13.58
C GLN A 325 -1.74 -5.22 -14.94
N PRO A 326 -2.11 -4.26 -15.80
CA PRO A 326 -2.51 -4.53 -17.18
C PRO A 326 -1.49 -5.37 -17.95
N LYS A 327 -1.94 -6.46 -18.57
CA LYS A 327 -1.14 -7.30 -19.47
C LYS A 327 -1.81 -7.34 -20.85
N GLY A 328 -1.59 -6.27 -21.60
CA GLY A 328 -2.35 -5.96 -22.81
C GLY A 328 -3.81 -5.60 -22.48
N ASP A 329 -4.70 -5.84 -23.44
CA ASP A 329 -6.07 -5.30 -23.38
C ASP A 329 -7.01 -6.15 -22.50
N VAL A 330 -6.78 -7.45 -22.37
CA VAL A 330 -7.70 -8.38 -21.70
C VAL A 330 -7.14 -9.01 -20.42
N PHE A 331 -5.83 -9.29 -20.37
CA PHE A 331 -5.24 -10.01 -19.23
C PHE A 331 -4.73 -9.05 -18.14
N LEU A 332 -4.59 -9.58 -16.94
CA LEU A 332 -3.88 -8.97 -15.83
C LEU A 332 -2.68 -9.84 -15.49
N ALA A 333 -1.54 -9.20 -15.22
CA ALA A 333 -0.41 -9.83 -14.56
C ALA A 333 -0.58 -9.69 -13.04
N VAL A 334 -0.19 -10.73 -12.29
CA VAL A 334 -0.13 -10.70 -10.83
C VAL A 334 1.34 -10.74 -10.43
N CYS A 335 1.81 -9.73 -9.71
CA CYS A 335 3.23 -9.57 -9.38
C CYS A 335 3.41 -8.90 -8.00
N PRO A 336 4.57 -9.04 -7.34
CA PRO A 336 4.83 -8.35 -6.06
C PRO A 336 5.43 -6.96 -6.29
N LEU A 337 5.16 -6.01 -5.39
CA LEU A 337 5.72 -4.65 -5.40
C LEU A 337 7.12 -4.57 -4.77
N ILE A 338 7.54 -5.60 -4.04
CA ILE A 338 8.84 -5.72 -3.37
C ILE A 338 9.43 -7.12 -3.61
N SER A 339 10.73 -7.30 -3.34
CA SER A 339 11.39 -8.61 -3.38
C SER A 339 10.72 -9.60 -2.42
N VAL A 340 10.48 -10.79 -2.92
CA VAL A 340 9.91 -11.95 -2.20
C VAL A 340 10.99 -13.02 -2.11
N GLN A 341 11.07 -13.73 -0.99
CA GLN A 341 11.99 -14.83 -0.73
C GLN A 341 11.27 -16.18 -0.83
N GLU A 342 12.04 -17.27 -0.91
CA GLU A 342 11.48 -18.62 -0.79
C GLU A 342 10.78 -18.81 0.57
N GLY A 343 9.60 -19.44 0.57
CA GLY A 343 8.76 -19.62 1.75
C GLY A 343 7.84 -18.44 2.10
N ASP A 344 7.99 -17.27 1.48
CA ASP A 344 7.08 -16.15 1.69
C ASP A 344 5.65 -16.48 1.21
N THR A 345 4.65 -16.11 2.01
CA THR A 345 3.23 -16.23 1.70
C THR A 345 2.73 -14.98 0.96
N LEU A 346 2.21 -15.18 -0.24
CA LEU A 346 1.71 -14.13 -1.13
C LEU A 346 0.20 -13.86 -1.00
N GLY A 347 -0.51 -14.65 -0.19
CA GLY A 347 -1.93 -14.47 0.13
C GLY A 347 -2.73 -15.75 -0.05
N ILE A 348 -4.05 -15.63 -0.16
CA ILE A 348 -4.97 -16.77 -0.26
C ILE A 348 -5.47 -16.91 -1.70
N PHE A 349 -5.38 -18.12 -2.24
CA PHE A 349 -6.02 -18.49 -3.50
C PHE A 349 -7.51 -18.69 -3.25
N ALA A 350 -8.36 -17.89 -3.90
CA ALA A 350 -9.79 -17.86 -3.65
C ALA A 350 -10.48 -19.13 -4.14
N GLY A 351 -11.54 -19.52 -3.44
CA GLY A 351 -12.35 -20.69 -3.75
C GLY A 351 -13.05 -21.22 -2.51
N VAL A 352 -13.90 -22.21 -2.72
CA VAL A 352 -14.77 -22.83 -1.72
C VAL A 352 -14.31 -24.25 -1.45
N ILE A 353 -14.16 -24.62 -0.17
CA ILE A 353 -13.69 -25.96 0.23
C ILE A 353 -14.80 -26.99 -0.01
N ARG A 354 -14.41 -28.12 -0.60
CA ARG A 354 -15.26 -29.26 -0.91
C ARG A 354 -14.80 -30.51 -0.18
N TYR A 355 -15.76 -31.32 0.29
CA TYR A 355 -15.52 -32.70 0.71
C TYR A 355 -16.40 -33.67 -0.07
N SER A 356 -15.93 -34.09 -1.25
CA SER A 356 -16.62 -34.98 -2.18
C SER A 356 -15.65 -35.64 -3.17
N SER A 357 -15.95 -36.87 -3.61
CA SER A 357 -15.08 -37.67 -4.48
C SER A 357 -14.86 -37.09 -5.88
N GLU A 358 -15.83 -36.34 -6.41
CA GLU A 358 -15.77 -35.76 -7.76
C GLU A 358 -15.02 -34.43 -7.82
N CYS A 359 -13.69 -34.47 -7.66
CA CYS A 359 -12.84 -33.29 -7.83
C CYS A 359 -12.92 -32.71 -9.26
N GLY A 360 -13.38 -31.46 -9.37
CA GLY A 360 -13.74 -30.86 -10.66
C GLY A 360 -12.54 -30.58 -11.60
N VAL A 361 -12.38 -31.39 -12.66
CA VAL A 361 -11.35 -31.31 -13.74
C VAL A 361 -10.90 -29.90 -14.17
N VAL A 362 -11.82 -28.93 -14.20
CA VAL A 362 -11.55 -27.56 -14.69
C VAL A 362 -11.19 -26.59 -13.54
N TYR A 363 -12.01 -26.56 -12.49
CA TYR A 363 -11.98 -25.53 -11.43
C TYR A 363 -11.58 -26.08 -10.04
N GLY A 364 -11.26 -27.36 -9.96
CA GLY A 364 -10.74 -28.01 -8.77
C GLY A 364 -9.25 -27.76 -8.59
N ILE A 365 -8.85 -27.58 -7.34
CA ILE A 365 -7.47 -27.81 -6.87
C ILE A 365 -7.54 -28.97 -5.86
N PRO A 366 -6.85 -30.10 -6.08
CA PRO A 366 -6.81 -31.19 -5.11
C PRO A 366 -6.23 -30.75 -3.75
N GLY A 367 -6.78 -31.29 -2.67
CA GLY A 367 -6.30 -31.13 -1.29
C GLY A 367 -5.27 -32.18 -0.89
N PRO A 368 -4.83 -32.15 0.39
CA PRO A 368 -3.93 -33.15 0.97
C PRO A 368 -4.60 -34.50 1.27
N GLU A 369 -5.93 -34.53 1.36
CA GLU A 369 -6.73 -35.71 1.69
C GLU A 369 -7.60 -36.16 0.50
N GLU A 370 -7.99 -37.44 0.50
CA GLU A 370 -9.01 -37.94 -0.42
C GLU A 370 -10.36 -37.25 -0.16
N ASN A 371 -11.11 -36.98 -1.23
CA ASN A 371 -12.35 -36.19 -1.25
C ASN A 371 -12.20 -34.68 -0.91
N LEU A 372 -11.06 -34.22 -0.36
CA LEU A 372 -10.84 -32.81 -0.05
C LEU A 372 -10.31 -32.05 -1.28
N TRP A 373 -10.99 -30.97 -1.69
CA TRP A 373 -10.54 -30.11 -2.80
C TRP A 373 -11.13 -28.70 -2.74
N LEU A 374 -10.57 -27.77 -3.52
CA LEU A 374 -11.03 -26.37 -3.61
C LEU A 374 -11.74 -26.12 -4.94
N ASP A 375 -12.98 -25.64 -4.90
CA ASP A 375 -13.74 -25.20 -6.07
C ASP A 375 -13.67 -23.66 -6.23
N TYR A 376 -12.96 -23.15 -7.23
CA TYR A 376 -12.96 -21.72 -7.56
C TYR A 376 -13.92 -21.36 -8.72
N SER A 377 -14.86 -22.24 -9.05
CA SER A 377 -15.76 -22.02 -10.19
C SER A 377 -16.80 -20.92 -9.99
N THR A 378 -17.08 -20.53 -8.75
CA THR A 378 -18.06 -19.50 -8.36
C THR A 378 -17.46 -18.29 -7.64
N VAL A 379 -16.20 -18.40 -7.18
CA VAL A 379 -15.51 -17.40 -6.35
C VAL A 379 -14.08 -17.22 -6.86
N THR A 380 -13.61 -15.98 -6.91
CA THR A 380 -12.29 -15.61 -7.41
C THR A 380 -11.65 -14.50 -6.54
N GLY A 381 -10.42 -14.11 -6.86
CA GLY A 381 -9.63 -13.16 -6.10
C GLY A 381 -8.33 -12.82 -6.84
N ALA A 382 -7.51 -11.93 -6.27
CA ALA A 382 -6.32 -11.41 -6.97
C ALA A 382 -5.36 -12.53 -7.43
N LEU A 383 -5.18 -13.56 -6.59
CA LEU A 383 -4.27 -14.69 -6.87
C LEU A 383 -4.87 -15.75 -7.81
N ASN A 384 -6.17 -15.72 -8.07
CA ASN A 384 -6.79 -16.58 -9.10
C ASN A 384 -6.48 -16.09 -10.51
N LEU A 385 -5.98 -14.85 -10.63
CA LEU A 385 -5.55 -14.23 -11.89
C LEU A 385 -4.08 -14.52 -12.24
N MET A 386 -3.34 -15.21 -11.35
CA MET A 386 -1.93 -15.56 -11.58
C MET A 386 -1.77 -16.36 -12.87
N LYS A 387 -0.63 -16.18 -13.54
CA LYS A 387 -0.32 -16.96 -14.74
C LYS A 387 -0.24 -18.44 -14.38
N VAL A 388 -0.80 -19.27 -15.26
CA VAL A 388 -0.83 -20.71 -15.10
C VAL A 388 0.04 -21.34 -16.18
N SER A 389 1.04 -22.14 -15.78
CA SER A 389 1.82 -22.98 -16.68
C SER A 389 1.16 -24.34 -16.90
N ALA A 390 1.50 -25.00 -18.01
CA ALA A 390 1.06 -26.36 -18.27
C ALA A 390 1.62 -27.33 -17.20
N PRO A 391 0.99 -28.49 -16.96
CA PRO A 391 1.54 -29.50 -16.04
C PRO A 391 2.98 -29.87 -16.42
N GLY A 392 3.92 -29.75 -15.47
CA GLY A 392 5.35 -29.96 -15.69
C GLY A 392 6.12 -28.79 -16.34
N GLY A 393 5.47 -27.65 -16.62
CA GLY A 393 6.15 -26.42 -17.01
C GLY A 393 6.77 -25.67 -15.82
N GLU A 394 7.37 -24.51 -16.07
CA GLU A 394 7.96 -23.67 -15.01
C GLU A 394 6.91 -22.97 -14.13
N PHE A 395 7.22 -22.79 -12.85
CA PHE A 395 6.41 -22.04 -11.88
C PHE A 395 7.32 -21.48 -10.78
N ASN A 396 6.93 -20.36 -10.15
CA ASN A 396 7.66 -19.73 -9.04
C ASN A 396 6.88 -19.74 -7.71
N VAL A 397 5.63 -20.21 -7.71
CA VAL A 397 4.81 -20.43 -6.51
C VAL A 397 4.11 -21.80 -6.49
N ARG A 398 3.81 -22.29 -5.28
CA ARG A 398 2.86 -23.40 -5.06
C ARG A 398 1.58 -22.90 -4.38
N LEU A 399 0.53 -23.71 -4.47
CA LEU A 399 -0.60 -23.66 -3.55
C LEU A 399 -0.27 -24.56 -2.34
N GLN A 400 -0.50 -24.07 -1.13
CA GLN A 400 -0.20 -24.73 0.14
C GLN A 400 -1.46 -24.82 0.98
N TRP A 401 -1.83 -26.04 1.36
CA TRP A 401 -3.02 -26.33 2.14
C TRP A 401 -2.70 -26.28 3.63
N GLU A 402 -3.48 -25.51 4.38
CA GLU A 402 -3.26 -25.22 5.79
C GLU A 402 -4.57 -25.36 6.57
N LEU A 403 -4.62 -26.31 7.49
CA LEU A 403 -5.70 -26.44 8.47
C LEU A 403 -5.41 -25.50 9.64
N ILE A 404 -6.38 -24.68 10.05
CA ILE A 404 -6.24 -23.72 11.15
C ILE A 404 -7.45 -23.79 12.10
N ASP A 405 -7.23 -23.54 13.39
CA ASP A 405 -8.33 -23.40 14.36
C ASP A 405 -9.12 -22.10 14.12
N GLY A 406 -10.42 -22.17 14.31
CA GLY A 406 -11.36 -21.09 14.08
C GLY A 406 -11.32 -20.05 15.19
N ARG A 407 -11.76 -18.82 14.88
CA ARG A 407 -11.93 -17.78 15.92
C ARG A 407 -13.04 -18.12 16.93
N SER A 408 -13.89 -19.08 16.59
CA SER A 408 -14.86 -19.75 17.46
C SER A 408 -14.34 -21.17 17.79
N LYS A 409 -14.16 -21.44 19.09
CA LYS A 409 -13.55 -22.67 19.63
C LYS A 409 -13.94 -23.94 18.85
N GLY A 410 -12.95 -24.66 18.31
CA GLY A 410 -13.10 -26.01 17.78
C GLY A 410 -13.71 -26.11 16.37
N HIS A 411 -13.84 -25.01 15.64
CA HIS A 411 -14.26 -25.04 14.23
C HIS A 411 -13.02 -24.98 13.32
N LEU A 412 -12.63 -26.13 12.77
CA LEU A 412 -11.48 -26.23 11.88
C LEU A 412 -11.79 -25.60 10.51
N MET A 413 -10.93 -24.68 10.07
CA MET A 413 -11.03 -24.01 8.77
C MET A 413 -9.84 -24.39 7.90
N TRP A 414 -10.08 -24.64 6.62
CA TRP A 414 -9.00 -24.77 5.63
C TRP A 414 -8.65 -23.41 5.00
N LYS A 415 -7.37 -23.24 4.69
CA LYS A 415 -6.78 -22.10 4.00
C LYS A 415 -5.86 -22.60 2.89
N VAL A 416 -5.99 -22.02 1.69
CA VAL A 416 -5.14 -22.34 0.54
C VAL A 416 -4.24 -21.15 0.24
N SER A 417 -3.06 -21.15 0.87
CA SER A 417 -2.04 -20.11 0.72
C SER A 417 -1.30 -20.23 -0.62
N VAL A 418 -0.93 -19.10 -1.21
CA VAL A 418 0.08 -19.04 -2.28
C VAL A 418 1.44 -18.81 -1.64
N VAL A 419 2.41 -19.69 -1.90
CA VAL A 419 3.75 -19.65 -1.27
C VAL A 419 4.84 -19.67 -2.33
N ALA A 420 5.83 -18.79 -2.19
CA ALA A 420 6.97 -18.67 -3.09
C ALA A 420 7.94 -19.87 -2.96
N LEU A 421 8.40 -20.38 -4.11
CA LEU A 421 9.33 -21.51 -4.23
C LEU A 421 10.77 -21.11 -4.56
N ARG A 422 11.01 -19.81 -4.74
CA ARG A 422 12.31 -19.18 -4.93
C ARG A 422 12.16 -17.69 -4.65
N ALA A 423 13.25 -16.94 -4.70
CA ALA A 423 13.17 -15.48 -4.77
C ALA A 423 12.39 -15.04 -6.03
N ILE A 424 11.48 -14.06 -5.87
CA ILE A 424 10.70 -13.43 -6.94
C ILE A 424 10.97 -11.92 -6.88
N GLN A 425 11.32 -11.30 -8.01
CA GLN A 425 11.66 -9.87 -8.07
C GLN A 425 10.41 -8.98 -8.11
N PRO A 426 10.51 -7.69 -7.73
CA PRO A 426 9.45 -6.72 -7.95
C PRO A 426 8.99 -6.69 -9.41
N PHE A 427 7.68 -6.70 -9.63
CA PHE A 427 7.02 -6.79 -10.93
C PHE A 427 7.27 -8.08 -11.74
N GLU A 428 7.98 -9.07 -11.20
CA GLU A 428 8.05 -10.41 -11.80
C GLU A 428 6.69 -11.09 -11.73
N GLU A 429 6.23 -11.66 -12.85
CA GLU A 429 4.95 -12.34 -12.93
C GLU A 429 4.92 -13.61 -12.07
N ILE A 430 3.92 -13.73 -11.23
CA ILE A 430 3.70 -14.91 -10.38
C ILE A 430 3.04 -16.00 -11.22
N VAL A 431 3.67 -17.17 -11.25
CA VAL A 431 3.34 -18.33 -12.08
C VAL A 431 3.13 -19.56 -11.20
N ARG A 432 1.95 -20.17 -11.27
CA ARG A 432 1.65 -21.48 -10.67
C ARG A 432 1.53 -22.57 -11.75
N ALA A 433 1.78 -23.83 -11.39
CA ALA A 433 1.40 -24.95 -12.23
C ALA A 433 -0.13 -25.14 -12.31
N ALA A 434 -0.62 -25.67 -13.43
CA ALA A 434 -1.92 -26.32 -13.49
C ALA A 434 -1.83 -27.76 -12.97
N PRO A 435 -2.82 -28.26 -12.20
CA PRO A 435 -2.91 -29.68 -11.87
C PRO A 435 -3.30 -30.53 -13.09
N GLN A 436 -4.00 -29.94 -14.06
CA GLN A 436 -4.52 -30.63 -15.26
C GLN A 436 -4.48 -29.73 -16.49
N LYS A 437 -4.30 -30.32 -17.68
CA LYS A 437 -4.22 -29.60 -18.97
C LYS A 437 -5.49 -28.75 -19.25
N THR A 438 -6.66 -29.24 -18.87
CA THR A 438 -7.94 -28.52 -19.05
C THR A 438 -7.96 -27.20 -18.27
N GLN A 439 -7.39 -27.18 -17.05
CA GLN A 439 -7.26 -25.96 -16.27
C GLN A 439 -6.24 -24.99 -16.88
N TYR A 440 -5.11 -25.48 -17.39
CA TYR A 440 -4.15 -24.64 -18.12
C TYR A 440 -4.82 -23.91 -19.30
N LEU A 441 -5.62 -24.63 -20.09
CA LEU A 441 -6.36 -24.06 -21.23
C LEU A 441 -7.43 -23.04 -20.83
N LEU A 442 -8.16 -23.26 -19.71
CA LEU A 442 -9.06 -22.25 -19.13
C LEU A 442 -8.34 -20.93 -18.88
N HIS A 443 -7.14 -20.99 -18.32
CA HIS A 443 -6.31 -19.82 -17.98
C HIS A 443 -5.60 -19.17 -19.18
N GLN A 444 -5.70 -19.75 -20.40
CA GLN A 444 -5.31 -19.06 -21.64
C GLN A 444 -6.49 -18.32 -22.31
N SER A 445 -7.73 -18.51 -21.85
CA SER A 445 -8.92 -17.97 -22.51
C SER A 445 -9.20 -16.50 -22.11
N PRO A 446 -9.19 -15.54 -23.06
CA PRO A 446 -9.50 -14.13 -22.77
C PRO A 446 -10.92 -13.94 -22.22
N THR A 447 -11.89 -14.74 -22.70
CA THR A 447 -13.28 -14.72 -22.21
C THR A 447 -13.39 -15.24 -20.77
N CYS A 448 -12.54 -16.18 -20.37
CA CYS A 448 -12.48 -16.65 -18.97
C CYS A 448 -11.75 -15.63 -18.09
N ALA A 449 -10.66 -15.02 -18.57
CA ALA A 449 -9.94 -13.95 -17.87
C ALA A 449 -10.87 -12.80 -17.49
N LYS A 450 -11.70 -12.32 -18.42
CA LYS A 450 -12.70 -11.27 -18.15
C LYS A 450 -13.75 -11.63 -17.09
N ARG A 451 -13.94 -12.91 -16.76
CA ARG A 451 -14.80 -13.37 -15.64
C ARG A 451 -14.01 -13.80 -14.40
N GLY A 452 -12.74 -13.40 -14.27
CA GLY A 452 -11.85 -13.84 -13.19
C GLY A 452 -11.68 -15.36 -13.13
N TYR A 453 -11.74 -16.03 -14.29
CA TYR A 453 -11.70 -17.49 -14.47
C TYR A 453 -12.83 -18.28 -13.78
N THR A 454 -13.98 -17.66 -13.53
CA THR A 454 -15.19 -18.33 -13.03
C THR A 454 -16.06 -18.94 -14.16
N LYS A 455 -16.97 -19.85 -13.79
CA LYS A 455 -18.06 -20.31 -14.67
C LYS A 455 -18.92 -19.12 -15.10
N SER A 456 -19.40 -19.14 -16.34
CA SER A 456 -20.55 -18.30 -16.71
C SER A 456 -21.74 -18.73 -15.86
N ARG A 457 -22.43 -17.78 -15.23
CA ARG A 457 -23.82 -18.01 -14.85
C ARG A 457 -24.60 -18.28 -16.14
N SER A 458 -25.25 -19.43 -16.22
CA SER A 458 -26.34 -19.62 -17.17
C SER A 458 -27.44 -18.63 -16.82
N SER A 459 -27.76 -17.75 -17.77
CA SER A 459 -28.84 -16.76 -17.70
C SER A 459 -30.21 -17.41 -17.77
#